data_AF-A0A7C1V3Q6-F1
#
_entry.id   AF-A0A7C1V3Q6-F1
#
_cell.length_a   1.000
_cell.length_b   1.000
_cell.length_c   1.000
_cell.angle_alpha   90.00
_cell.angle_beta   90.00
_cell.angle_gamma   90.00
#
_symmetry.space_group_name_H-M   'P 1'
#
loop_
_entity.id
_entity.type
_entity.pdbx_description
1 polymer ?
#
loop_
_entity_poly.entity_id
_entity_poly.type
_entity_poly.pdbx_seq_one_letter_code
_entity_poly.pdbx_strand_id
1 'polypeptide(L)'
;KKIALGHTGLQNEFHKALHEFGDEDVVGSPYSIYYYHVDKHIGGIEGLKEVRQQLSERDTRLLLDYVPNHVSIDSLWTLESNLFIEGTLLSLLSSPSLELLL
;
A
#
# COMPACT_ATOMS: atom_id res chain seq x y z
N LYS A 1 5.12 -8.00 -3.64
CA LYS A 1 6.33 -7.71 -4.46
C LYS A 1 6.43 -8.46 -5.80
N LYS A 2 6.12 -9.78 -5.90
CA LYS A 2 6.29 -10.55 -7.17
C LYS A 2 5.64 -9.92 -8.41
N ILE A 3 4.43 -9.37 -8.26
CA ILE A 3 3.73 -8.67 -9.35
C ILE A 3 4.56 -7.47 -9.85
N ALA A 4 5.02 -6.62 -8.95
CA ALA A 4 5.81 -5.43 -9.30
C ALA A 4 7.19 -5.79 -9.90
N LEU A 5 7.83 -6.86 -9.42
CA LEU A 5 9.09 -7.36 -9.97
C LEU A 5 8.93 -7.94 -11.38
N GLY A 6 7.79 -8.59 -11.67
CA GLY A 6 7.50 -9.15 -12.99
C GLY A 6 6.91 -8.16 -14.01
N HIS A 7 6.55 -6.95 -13.59
CA HIS A 7 5.83 -5.99 -14.45
C HIS A 7 6.80 -5.01 -15.12
N THR A 8 7.09 -5.21 -16.41
CA THR A 8 8.06 -4.41 -17.18
C THR A 8 7.82 -2.89 -17.09
N GLY A 9 6.56 -2.46 -17.13
CA GLY A 9 6.23 -1.04 -17.01
C GLY A 9 6.61 -0.44 -15.65
N LEU A 10 6.52 -1.21 -14.57
CA LEU A 10 6.85 -0.73 -13.22
C LEU A 10 8.36 -0.70 -13.04
N GLN A 11 9.07 -1.73 -13.51
CA GLN A 11 10.53 -1.78 -13.50
C GLN A 11 11.15 -0.58 -14.21
N ASN A 12 10.60 -0.19 -15.37
CA ASN A 12 11.06 1.00 -16.10
C ASN A 12 10.88 2.29 -15.29
N GLU A 13 9.78 2.45 -14.54
CA GLU A 13 9.56 3.62 -13.70
C GLU A 13 10.44 3.60 -12.44
N PHE A 14 10.68 2.43 -11.84
CA PHE A 14 11.56 2.30 -10.67
C PHE A 14 13.02 2.66 -10.99
N HIS A 15 13.55 2.18 -12.12
CA HIS A 15 14.89 2.56 -12.58
C HIS A 15 15.02 4.05 -12.93
N LYS A 16 13.91 4.74 -13.28
CA LYS A 16 13.92 6.20 -13.45
C LYS A 16 13.92 6.93 -12.10
N ALA A 17 13.18 6.40 -11.12
CA ALA A 17 13.03 7.03 -9.81
C ALA A 17 14.26 6.85 -8.90
N LEU A 18 14.95 5.71 -9.02
CA LEU A 18 16.11 5.37 -8.18
C LEU A 18 17.26 4.82 -9.05
N HIS A 19 18.38 5.55 -9.05
CA HIS A 19 19.54 5.28 -9.90
C HIS A 19 20.19 3.91 -9.64
N GLU A 20 20.23 3.46 -8.39
CA GLU A 20 20.78 2.17 -7.96
C GLU A 20 19.68 1.23 -7.47
N PHE A 21 18.55 1.21 -8.17
CA PHE A 21 17.41 0.36 -7.83
C PHE A 21 17.74 -1.13 -7.86
N GLY A 22 17.38 -1.84 -6.78
CA GLY A 22 17.42 -3.29 -6.64
C GLY A 22 16.07 -3.89 -6.24
N ASP A 23 15.96 -5.22 -6.34
CA ASP A 23 14.73 -5.96 -5.99
C ASP A 23 14.31 -5.75 -4.52
N GLU A 24 15.27 -5.51 -3.63
CA GLU A 24 15.09 -5.20 -2.22
C GLU A 24 14.34 -3.88 -1.98
N ASP A 25 14.39 -2.94 -2.92
CA ASP A 25 13.68 -1.66 -2.82
C ASP A 25 12.18 -1.83 -3.08
N VAL A 26 11.75 -2.98 -3.63
CA VAL A 26 10.34 -3.29 -3.88
C VAL A 26 9.68 -3.91 -2.65
N VAL A 27 9.20 -3.04 -1.76
CA VAL A 27 8.53 -3.43 -0.51
C VAL A 27 7.06 -3.84 -0.69
N GLY A 28 6.39 -3.40 -1.76
CA GLY A 28 4.97 -3.68 -2.01
C GLY A 28 4.19 -2.44 -2.43
N SER A 29 2.88 -2.60 -2.65
CA SER A 29 2.02 -1.45 -2.88
C SER A 29 1.76 -0.72 -1.55
N PRO A 30 1.88 0.62 -1.48
CA PRO A 30 1.52 1.38 -0.28
C PRO A 30 0.02 1.30 0.05
N TYR A 31 -0.82 0.91 -0.92
CA TYR A 31 -2.26 0.71 -0.74
C TYR A 31 -2.62 -0.70 -0.23
N SER A 32 -1.68 -1.65 -0.24
CA SER A 32 -1.87 -2.95 0.41
C SER A 32 -1.59 -2.85 1.91
N ILE A 33 -2.52 -2.22 2.64
CA ILE A 33 -2.35 -1.86 4.05
C ILE A 33 -2.59 -3.07 4.97
N TYR A 34 -1.55 -3.57 5.62
CA TYR A 34 -1.67 -4.61 6.66
C TYR A 34 -2.28 -4.04 7.95
N TYR A 35 -1.72 -2.91 8.42
CA TYR A 35 -2.18 -2.16 9.59
C TYR A 35 -1.77 -0.69 9.44
N TYR A 36 -2.52 0.23 10.05
CA TYR A 36 -2.21 1.66 10.06
C TYR A 36 -1.07 1.99 11.03
N HIS A 37 0.15 1.61 10.66
CA HIS A 37 1.39 1.94 11.34
C HIS A 37 2.45 2.34 10.32
N VAL A 38 3.29 3.32 10.66
CA VAL A 38 4.35 3.78 9.76
C VAL A 38 5.42 2.69 9.67
N ASP A 39 5.76 2.28 8.45
CA ASP A 39 6.76 1.24 8.23
C ASP A 39 8.13 1.68 8.78
N LYS A 40 8.81 0.78 9.51
CA LYS A 40 10.13 1.06 10.08
C LYS A 40 11.19 1.26 9.01
N HIS A 41 11.04 0.66 7.84
CA HIS A 41 11.97 0.82 6.72
C HIS A 41 12.01 2.26 6.18
N ILE A 42 10.94 3.04 6.40
CA ILE A 42 10.89 4.47 6.03
C ILE A 42 11.03 5.41 7.25
N GLY A 43 11.54 4.90 8.38
CA GLY A 43 11.82 5.68 9.58
C GLY A 43 10.75 5.60 10.69
N GLY A 44 9.64 4.89 10.46
CA GLY A 44 8.61 4.68 11.46
C GLY A 44 7.96 5.97 11.98
N ILE A 45 7.28 5.86 13.12
CA ILE A 45 6.51 6.99 13.70
C ILE A 45 7.41 8.16 14.11
N GLU A 46 8.64 7.90 14.57
CA GLU A 46 9.58 8.97 14.92
C GLU A 46 10.09 9.69 13.66
N GLY A 47 10.40 8.96 12.59
CA GLY A 47 10.74 9.56 11.30
C GLY A 47 9.60 10.43 10.74
N LEU A 48 8.35 9.99 10.87
CA LEU A 48 7.20 10.78 10.46
C LEU A 48 7.06 12.08 11.27
N LYS A 49 7.32 12.05 12.58
CA LYS A 49 7.31 13.25 13.43
C LYS A 49 8.39 14.25 13.01
N GLU A 50 9.58 13.75 12.73
CA GLU A 50 10.73 14.55 12.26
C GLU A 50 10.42 15.23 10.92
N VAL A 51 9.90 14.48 9.94
CA VAL A 51 9.47 15.04 8.64
C VAL A 51 8.41 16.12 8.84
N ARG A 52 7.41 15.88 9.69
CA ARG A 52 6.38 16.88 10.00
C ARG A 52 6.97 18.14 10.61
N GLN A 53 7.94 18.03 11.51
CA GLN A 53 8.63 19.18 12.09
C GLN A 53 9.38 19.97 11.02
N GLN A 54 10.18 19.30 10.19
CA GLN A 54 10.96 19.96 9.13
C GLN A 54 10.06 20.67 8.11
N LEU A 55 8.91 20.08 7.76
CA LEU A 55 7.93 20.74 6.89
C LEU A 55 7.34 21.99 7.55
N SER A 56 7.01 21.91 8.84
CA SER A 56 6.48 23.05 9.61
C SER A 56 7.46 24.22 9.70
N GLU A 57 8.76 23.95 9.87
CA GLU A 57 9.82 24.98 9.87
C GLU A 57 9.93 25.73 8.52
N ARG A 58 9.36 25.14 7.45
CA ARG A 58 9.32 25.69 6.09
C ARG A 58 7.91 26.15 5.70
N ASP A 59 7.05 26.43 6.68
CA ASP A 59 5.64 26.81 6.49
C ASP A 59 4.84 25.85 5.57
N THR A 60 5.26 24.58 5.52
CA THR A 60 4.65 23.55 4.67
C THR A 60 3.86 22.56 5.52
N ARG A 61 2.64 22.23 5.09
CA ARG A 61 1.78 21.26 5.80
C ARG A 61 1.98 19.85 5.27
N LEU A 62 1.85 18.87 6.16
CA LEU A 62 1.85 17.45 5.83
C LEU A 62 0.42 16.93 5.70
N LEU A 63 0.11 16.28 4.59
CA LEU A 63 -1.13 15.53 4.36
C LEU A 63 -0.79 14.05 4.18
N LEU A 64 -1.54 13.18 4.84
CA LEU A 64 -1.40 11.72 4.73
C LEU A 64 -2.62 11.15 4.02
N ASP A 65 -2.39 10.17 3.15
CA ASP A 65 -3.44 9.42 2.49
C ASP A 65 -4.00 8.35 3.46
N TYR A 66 -5.33 8.30 3.60
CA TYR A 66 -6.03 7.34 4.47
C TYR A 66 -7.12 6.64 3.66
N VAL A 67 -6.96 5.34 3.47
CA VAL A 67 -7.72 4.55 2.49
C VAL A 67 -8.38 3.35 3.17
N PRO A 68 -9.53 3.53 3.85
CA PRO A 68 -10.13 2.50 4.70
C PRO A 68 -10.99 1.47 3.94
N ASN A 69 -11.12 1.62 2.62
CA ASN A 69 -12.00 0.78 1.81
C ASN A 69 -11.40 -0.59 1.47
N HIS A 70 -10.10 -0.81 1.70
CA HIS A 70 -9.44 -2.10 1.50
C HIS A 70 -8.23 -2.26 2.44
N VAL A 71 -7.75 -3.49 2.55
CA VAL A 71 -6.55 -3.88 3.31
C VAL A 71 -5.72 -4.87 2.49
N SER A 72 -4.50 -5.18 2.94
CA SER A 72 -3.71 -6.27 2.38
C SER A 72 -4.39 -7.63 2.61
N ILE A 73 -4.15 -8.58 1.70
CA ILE A 73 -4.72 -9.94 1.78
C ILE A 73 -4.31 -10.71 3.04
N ASP A 74 -3.20 -10.33 3.65
CA ASP A 74 -2.65 -10.92 4.87
C ASP A 74 -2.98 -10.12 6.14
N SER A 75 -3.77 -9.03 6.03
CA SER A 75 -4.18 -8.24 7.20
C SER A 75 -4.98 -9.09 8.19
N LEU A 76 -4.77 -8.88 9.49
CA LEU A 76 -5.55 -9.57 10.54
C LEU A 76 -7.05 -9.31 10.43
N TRP A 77 -7.47 -8.20 9.83
CA TRP A 77 -8.89 -7.91 9.62
C TRP A 77 -9.56 -8.95 8.73
N THR A 78 -8.82 -9.62 7.84
CA THR A 78 -9.35 -10.69 7.00
C THR A 78 -9.82 -11.91 7.79
N LEU A 79 -9.42 -12.03 9.06
CA LEU A 79 -9.87 -13.09 9.96
C LEU A 79 -11.19 -12.72 10.68
N GLU A 80 -11.62 -11.45 10.61
CA GLU A 80 -12.84 -10.94 11.24
C GLU A 80 -14.02 -11.08 10.26
N SER A 81 -15.06 -11.80 10.67
CA SER A 81 -16.17 -12.20 9.78
C SER A 81 -17.19 -11.10 9.47
N ASN A 82 -17.04 -9.89 10.02
CA ASN A 82 -18.00 -8.80 9.85
C ASN A 82 -17.42 -7.52 9.22
N LEU A 83 -16.17 -7.54 8.75
CA LEU A 83 -15.51 -6.38 8.13
C LEU A 83 -15.53 -6.41 6.60
N PHE A 84 -15.74 -7.58 6.00
CA PHE A 84 -15.67 -7.78 4.55
C PHE A 84 -16.94 -8.40 3.99
N ILE A 85 -17.18 -8.13 2.71
CA ILE A 85 -18.18 -8.87 1.94
C ILE A 85 -17.56 -10.21 1.53
N GLU A 86 -18.12 -11.30 2.02
CA GLU A 86 -17.68 -12.64 1.63
C GLU A 86 -18.08 -12.93 0.17
N GLY A 87 -17.11 -13.42 -0.59
CA GLY A 87 -17.30 -13.80 -1.99
C GLY A 87 -16.86 -15.24 -2.22
N THR A 88 -17.60 -15.96 -3.07
CA THR A 88 -17.17 -17.25 -3.62
C THR A 88 -16.83 -17.09 -5.10
N LEU A 89 -16.03 -18.01 -5.65
CA LEU A 89 -15.77 -18.04 -7.10
C LEU A 89 -17.07 -18.13 -7.90
N LEU A 90 -18.06 -18.88 -7.41
CA LEU A 90 -19.38 -18.97 -8.03
C LEU A 90 -20.11 -17.62 -8.02
N SER A 91 -20.06 -16.89 -6.89
CA SER A 91 -20.62 -15.53 -6.79
C SER A 91 -20.00 -14.59 -7.83
N LEU A 92 -18.67 -14.59 -7.94
CA LEU A 92 -17.93 -13.77 -8.91
C LEU A 92 -18.35 -14.07 -10.35
N LEU A 93 -18.40 -15.35 -10.73
CA LEU A 93 -18.78 -15.77 -12.08
C LEU A 93 -20.24 -15.44 -12.42
N SER A 94 -21.12 -15.37 -11.41
CA SER A 94 -22.54 -15.05 -11.58
C SER A 94 -22.84 -13.54 -11.60
N SER A 95 -21.88 -12.69 -11.23
CA SER A 95 -22.02 -11.22 -11.23
C SER A 95 -20.67 -10.55 -11.58
N PRO A 96 -20.28 -10.51 -12.88
CA PRO A 96 -18.96 -10.05 -13.32
C PRO A 96 -18.65 -8.58 -12.97
N SER A 97 -19.66 -7.77 -12.72
CA SER A 97 -19.50 -6.36 -12.33
C SER A 97 -18.82 -6.16 -10.96
N LEU A 98 -18.60 -7.22 -10.17
CA LEU A 98 -17.82 -7.15 -8.93
C LEU A 98 -16.29 -7.05 -9.15
N GLU A 99 -15.78 -7.20 -10.38
CA GLU A 99 -14.35 -7.07 -10.67
C GLU A 99 -13.77 -5.66 -10.40
N LEU A 100 -14.61 -4.64 -10.18
CA LEU A 100 -14.17 -3.24 -10.05
C LEU A 100 -13.83 -2.77 -8.61
N LEU A 101 -13.81 -3.66 -7.61
CA LEU A 101 -13.61 -3.30 -6.19
C LEU A 101 -12.30 -3.80 -5.57
N LEU A 102 -11.39 -4.39 -6.35
CA LEU A 102 -10.03 -4.73 -5.94
C LEU A 102 -9.01 -3.80 -6.61
#